data_AF-A0A1H5W684-F1
#
_entry.id   AF-A0A1H5W684-F1
#
_cell.length_a   1.000
_cell.length_b   1.000
_cell.length_c   1.000
_cell.angle_alpha   90.00
_cell.angle_beta   90.00
_cell.angle_gamma   90.00
#
_symmetry.space_group_name_H-M   'P 1'
#
loop_
_entity.id
_entity.type
_entity.pdbx_description
1 polymer ?
#
loop_
_entity_poly.entity_id
_entity_poly.type
_entity_poly.pdbx_seq_one_letter_code
_entity_poly.pdbx_strand_id
1 'polypeptide(L)'
;MGAAVLDIKAICSHNVLMPSRPVPHPPSDWPRPPACLPAARLDDPPDGARVAVAGLVILRQRPGTAKGVIFVTLEDETGVVNVIVWRKVYERFRRAVIAGRLLRVTGRLQRAHSVTHVIAERIEDISSMLDLLLAPPPDFAPRVGLE
;
A
#
# COMPACT_ATOMS: atom_id res chain seq x y z
N MET A 1 14.89 2.90 22.97
CA MET A 1 13.50 2.47 22.70
C MET A 1 13.24 2.65 21.23
N GLY A 2 13.54 1.65 20.42
CA GLY A 2 13.36 1.71 18.96
C GLY A 2 11.89 1.46 18.62
N ALA A 3 11.27 2.41 17.92
CA ALA A 3 10.00 2.15 17.26
C ALA A 3 10.21 1.01 16.27
N ALA A 4 9.43 -0.07 16.41
CA ALA A 4 9.33 -1.06 15.36
C ALA A 4 8.76 -0.35 14.14
N VAL A 5 9.62 -0.03 13.18
CA VAL A 5 9.22 0.50 11.88
C VAL A 5 8.36 -0.58 11.23
N LEU A 6 7.14 -0.24 10.83
CA LEU A 6 6.31 -1.12 9.99
C LEU A 6 7.16 -1.58 8.81
N ASP A 7 7.43 -2.87 8.70
CA ASP A 7 7.91 -3.44 7.44
C ASP A 7 6.68 -3.87 6.64
N ILE A 8 6.24 -3.03 5.71
CA ILE A 8 5.10 -3.33 4.81
C ILE A 8 5.36 -4.58 3.96
N LYS A 9 6.62 -5.06 3.84
CA LYS A 9 6.91 -6.37 3.23
C LYS A 9 6.30 -7.53 4.03
N ALA A 10 6.26 -7.47 5.36
CA ALA A 10 5.70 -8.54 6.18
C ALA A 10 4.17 -8.69 5.99
N ILE A 11 3.49 -7.56 5.74
CA ILE A 11 2.04 -7.47 5.51
C ILE A 11 1.64 -8.12 4.17
N CYS A 12 2.45 -7.96 3.13
CA CYS A 12 2.12 -8.45 1.78
C CYS A 12 2.52 -9.92 1.53
N SER A 13 3.21 -10.56 2.48
CA SER A 13 3.88 -11.86 2.28
C SER A 13 3.08 -13.10 2.70
N HIS A 14 1.82 -12.96 3.15
CA HIS A 14 1.00 -14.14 3.52
C HIS A 14 0.35 -14.84 2.29
N ASN A 15 1.18 -15.66 1.64
CA ASN A 15 0.92 -16.96 0.98
C ASN A 15 -0.10 -17.08 -0.19
N VAL A 16 0.44 -17.19 -1.43
CA VAL A 16 -0.06 -18.10 -2.48
C VAL A 16 1.15 -18.80 -3.12
N LEU A 17 1.46 -20.02 -2.65
CA LEU A 17 2.39 -20.95 -3.30
C LEU A 17 1.71 -21.58 -4.53
N MET A 18 2.20 -21.26 -5.72
CA MET A 18 1.97 -22.02 -6.96
C MET A 18 3.34 -22.18 -7.66
N PRO A 19 3.75 -23.38 -8.09
CA PRO A 19 4.99 -23.53 -8.84
C PRO A 19 4.75 -23.10 -10.29
N SER A 20 5.30 -21.94 -10.68
CA SER A 20 5.26 -21.47 -12.08
C SER A 20 6.56 -21.85 -12.81
N ARG A 21 6.40 -22.31 -14.06
CA ARG A 21 7.48 -22.62 -15.02
C ARG A 21 8.42 -21.42 -15.20
N PRO A 22 9.74 -21.63 -15.41
CA PRO A 22 10.68 -20.54 -15.65
C PRO A 22 10.43 -19.92 -17.04
N VAL A 23 10.17 -18.61 -17.06
CA VAL A 23 10.05 -17.78 -18.28
C VAL A 23 11.28 -16.86 -18.35
N PRO A 24 11.96 -16.72 -19.51
CA PRO A 24 13.19 -15.93 -19.58
C PRO A 24 12.90 -14.43 -19.39
N HIS A 25 13.70 -13.72 -18.58
CA HIS A 25 13.65 -12.26 -18.35
C HIS A 25 15.03 -11.61 -18.55
N PRO A 26 15.10 -10.36 -19.05
CA PRO A 26 15.71 -9.26 -18.26
C PRO A 26 15.02 -7.87 -18.50
N PRO A 27 15.25 -6.78 -17.71
CA PRO A 27 15.66 -6.59 -16.32
C PRO A 27 14.59 -5.76 -15.56
N SER A 28 13.62 -6.37 -14.91
CA SER A 28 12.78 -5.61 -13.97
C SER A 28 12.26 -6.55 -12.89
N ASP A 29 13.00 -6.63 -11.79
CA ASP A 29 12.71 -7.44 -10.60
C ASP A 29 11.65 -6.80 -9.68
N TRP A 30 10.91 -5.80 -10.17
CA TRP A 30 9.95 -5.07 -9.35
C TRP A 30 8.68 -5.91 -9.08
N PRO A 31 8.09 -5.83 -7.86
CA PRO A 31 6.92 -6.62 -7.47
C PRO A 31 5.65 -6.33 -8.29
N ARG A 32 4.95 -7.38 -8.74
CA ARG A 32 3.66 -7.24 -9.43
C ARG A 32 2.48 -7.54 -8.52
N PRO A 33 1.29 -6.96 -8.76
CA PRO A 33 0.07 -7.31 -8.03
C PRO A 33 -0.13 -8.83 -7.98
N PRO A 34 -0.46 -9.41 -6.82
CA PRO A 34 -0.90 -8.74 -5.59
C PRO A 34 0.24 -8.23 -4.68
N ALA A 35 1.51 -8.49 -5.00
CA ALA A 35 2.64 -8.00 -4.22
C ALA A 35 2.79 -6.48 -4.37
N CYS A 36 3.05 -5.81 -3.25
CA CYS A 36 3.19 -4.36 -3.23
C CYS A 36 4.60 -3.93 -3.64
N LEU A 37 4.65 -2.93 -4.51
CA LEU A 37 5.83 -2.17 -4.87
C LEU A 37 6.11 -1.13 -3.76
N PRO A 38 7.32 -1.11 -3.16
CA PRO A 38 7.70 -0.07 -2.21
C PRO A 38 7.69 1.32 -2.85
N ALA A 39 7.36 2.36 -2.09
CA ALA A 39 7.32 3.74 -2.58
C ALA A 39 8.63 4.19 -3.24
N ALA A 40 9.78 3.83 -2.66
CA ALA A 40 11.10 4.17 -3.22
C ALA A 40 11.39 3.52 -4.59
N ARG A 41 10.63 2.51 -4.99
CA ARG A 41 10.78 1.79 -6.27
C ARG A 41 9.71 2.16 -7.30
N LEU A 42 8.94 3.22 -7.08
CA LEU A 42 7.90 3.67 -8.02
C LEU A 42 8.44 4.01 -9.42
N ASP A 43 9.74 4.28 -9.54
CA ASP A 43 10.37 4.62 -10.82
C ASP A 43 10.81 3.40 -11.63
N ASP A 44 10.86 2.20 -11.04
CA ASP A 44 11.30 0.98 -11.73
C ASP A 44 10.32 0.49 -12.82
N PRO A 45 8.98 0.45 -12.59
CA PRO A 45 8.05 -0.04 -13.60
C PRO A 45 7.83 1.00 -14.70
N PRO A 46 7.58 0.60 -15.96
CA PRO A 46 7.28 1.54 -17.04
C PRO A 46 5.99 2.33 -16.77
N ASP A 47 5.81 3.48 -17.44
CA ASP A 47 4.58 4.26 -17.32
C ASP A 47 3.36 3.45 -17.79
N GLY A 48 2.22 3.61 -17.11
CA GLY A 48 1.03 2.79 -17.34
C GLY A 48 1.10 1.37 -16.78
N ALA A 49 2.23 0.94 -16.21
CA ALA A 49 2.36 -0.36 -15.56
C ALA A 49 1.36 -0.50 -14.42
N ARG A 50 0.80 -1.70 -14.28
CA ARG A 50 -0.13 -2.02 -13.22
C ARG A 50 0.63 -2.49 -11.98
N VAL A 51 0.47 -1.76 -10.88
CA VAL A 51 1.20 -1.97 -9.61
C VAL A 51 0.21 -2.12 -8.46
N ALA A 52 0.67 -2.72 -7.37
CA ALA A 52 0.00 -2.62 -6.07
C ALA A 52 0.94 -1.85 -5.15
N VAL A 53 0.39 -1.00 -4.30
CA VAL A 53 1.12 -0.27 -3.25
C VAL A 53 0.33 -0.41 -1.96
N ALA A 54 1.01 -0.36 -0.82
CA ALA A 54 0.36 -0.30 0.48
C ALA A 54 1.02 0.76 1.33
N GLY A 55 0.24 1.42 2.18
CA GLY A 55 0.76 2.46 3.06
C GLY A 55 -0.28 3.04 3.99
N LEU A 56 0.20 3.72 5.03
CA LEU A 56 -0.61 4.49 5.96
C LEU A 56 -1.19 5.69 5.22
N VAL A 57 -2.46 5.99 5.46
CA VAL A 57 -3.07 7.15 4.84
C VAL A 57 -2.73 8.39 5.63
N ILE A 58 -1.84 9.21 5.10
CA ILE A 58 -1.37 10.44 5.75
C ILE A 58 -2.18 11.67 5.34
N LEU A 59 -2.72 11.70 4.11
CA LEU A 59 -3.48 12.85 3.61
C LEU A 59 -4.59 12.43 2.65
N ARG A 60 -5.72 13.15 2.72
CA ARG A 60 -6.82 13.08 1.75
C ARG A 60 -7.20 14.48 1.32
N GLN A 61 -7.26 14.72 0.02
CA GLN A 61 -7.70 15.99 -0.52
C GLN A 61 -8.80 15.77 -1.56
N ARG A 62 -9.85 16.58 -1.47
CA ARG A 62 -10.93 16.60 -2.46
C ARG A 62 -11.15 18.05 -2.89
N PRO A 63 -10.35 18.56 -3.85
CA PRO A 63 -10.50 19.93 -4.31
C PRO A 63 -11.89 20.14 -4.88
N GLY A 64 -12.55 21.24 -4.50
CA GLY A 64 -13.93 21.54 -4.94
C GLY A 64 -14.05 21.68 -6.47
N THR A 65 -12.96 22.01 -7.16
CA THR A 65 -12.88 22.22 -8.61
C THR A 65 -12.56 20.95 -9.41
N ALA A 66 -12.12 19.86 -8.77
CA ALA A 66 -11.56 18.69 -9.46
C ALA A 66 -12.60 17.61 -9.84
N LYS A 67 -13.81 18.00 -10.26
CA LYS A 67 -14.87 17.10 -10.81
C LYS A 67 -15.07 15.77 -10.06
N GLY A 68 -14.93 15.75 -8.74
CA GLY A 68 -15.11 14.56 -7.92
C GLY A 68 -13.90 13.61 -7.82
N VAL A 69 -12.70 14.08 -8.18
CA VAL A 69 -11.43 13.42 -7.89
C VAL A 69 -11.05 13.57 -6.43
N ILE A 70 -10.51 12.50 -5.87
CA ILE A 70 -9.90 12.49 -4.53
C ILE A 70 -8.43 12.13 -4.69
N PHE A 71 -7.56 12.90 -4.06
CA PHE A 71 -6.15 12.59 -3.91
C PHE A 71 -5.94 11.96 -2.54
N VAL A 72 -5.22 10.85 -2.50
CA VAL A 72 -4.84 10.17 -1.27
C VAL A 72 -3.33 10.02 -1.28
N THR A 73 -2.65 10.46 -0.22
CA THR A 73 -1.22 10.20 -0.05
C THR A 73 -1.06 9.05 0.93
N LEU A 74 -0.37 8.01 0.48
CA LEU A 74 0.03 6.87 1.29
C LEU A 74 1.49 7.03 1.69
N GLU A 75 1.87 6.52 2.86
CA GLU A 75 3.25 6.47 3.33
C GLU A 75 3.61 5.04 3.73
N ASP A 76 4.75 4.56 3.24
CA ASP A 76 5.44 3.38 3.75
C ASP A 76 6.82 3.80 4.30
N GLU A 77 7.58 2.85 4.86
CA GLU A 77 8.89 3.11 5.44
C GLU A 77 9.95 3.60 4.43
N THR A 78 9.64 3.49 3.13
CA THR A 78 10.54 3.86 2.02
C THR A 78 10.16 5.18 1.36
N GLY A 79 8.99 5.75 1.67
CA GLY A 79 8.55 7.04 1.16
C GLY A 79 7.05 7.18 0.99
N VAL A 80 6.63 8.10 0.10
CA VAL A 80 5.22 8.43 -0.13
C VAL A 80 4.75 7.99 -1.52
N VAL A 81 3.47 7.59 -1.60
CA VAL A 81 2.78 7.26 -2.85
C VAL A 81 1.57 8.16 -3.03
N ASN A 82 1.54 8.91 -4.13
CA ASN A 82 0.40 9.76 -4.49
C ASN A 82 -0.63 8.98 -5.29
N VAL A 83 -1.81 8.77 -4.72
CA VAL A 83 -2.90 8.01 -5.34
C VAL A 83 -3.99 8.96 -5.83
N ILE A 84 -4.42 8.78 -7.08
CA ILE A 84 -5.56 9.47 -7.67
C ILE A 84 -6.75 8.53 -7.71
N VAL A 85 -7.85 8.92 -7.05
CA VAL A 85 -9.09 8.18 -6.98
C VAL A 85 -10.18 8.94 -7.73
N TRP A 86 -10.53 8.44 -8.90
CA TRP A 86 -11.64 8.99 -9.71
C TRP A 86 -12.99 8.65 -9.09
N ARG A 87 -14.00 9.48 -9.39
CA ARG A 87 -15.37 9.38 -8.83
C ARG A 87 -15.93 7.95 -8.86
N LYS A 88 -15.83 7.27 -10.00
CA LYS A 88 -16.32 5.90 -10.19
C LYS A 88 -15.67 4.88 -9.23
N VAL A 89 -14.36 5.04 -8.98
CA VAL A 89 -13.59 4.17 -8.09
C VAL A 89 -13.94 4.50 -6.64
N TYR A 90 -14.02 5.79 -6.30
CA TYR A 90 -14.46 6.23 -4.98
C TYR A 90 -15.87 5.72 -4.64
N GLU A 91 -16.83 5.83 -5.55
CA GLU A 91 -18.20 5.33 -5.35
C GLU A 91 -18.20 3.82 -5.05
N ARG A 92 -17.35 3.05 -5.73
CA ARG A 92 -17.20 1.60 -5.51
C ARG A 92 -16.51 1.24 -4.19
N PHE A 93 -15.50 2.00 -3.78
CA PHE A 93 -14.67 1.71 -2.60
C PHE A 93 -14.82 2.74 -1.48
N ARG A 94 -16.01 3.35 -1.37
CA ARG A 94 -16.28 4.53 -0.53
C ARG A 94 -15.82 4.35 0.91
N ARG A 95 -16.14 3.21 1.52
CA ARG A 95 -15.78 2.92 2.92
C ARG A 95 -14.26 2.93 3.13
N ALA A 96 -13.52 2.23 2.27
CA ALA A 96 -12.06 2.17 2.35
C ALA A 96 -11.43 3.58 2.16
N VAL A 97 -11.91 4.33 1.16
CA VAL A 97 -11.37 5.67 0.87
C VAL A 97 -11.61 6.64 2.02
N ILE A 98 -12.78 6.60 2.67
CA ILE A 98 -13.12 7.53 3.76
C ILE A 98 -12.44 7.12 5.08
N ALA A 99 -12.53 5.85 5.46
CA ALA A 99 -12.24 5.41 6.83
C ALA A 99 -10.92 4.64 6.98
N GLY A 100 -10.35 4.11 5.90
CA GLY A 100 -9.17 3.24 5.98
C GLY A 100 -7.94 3.98 6.48
N ARG A 101 -7.31 3.48 7.54
CA ARG A 101 -6.05 4.03 8.08
C ARG A 101 -4.83 3.46 7.37
N LEU A 102 -4.93 2.22 6.91
CA LEU A 102 -3.93 1.53 6.10
C LEU A 102 -4.63 0.98 4.85
N LEU A 103 -4.12 1.34 3.67
CA LEU A 103 -4.73 0.93 2.40
C LEU A 103 -3.75 0.13 1.56
N ARG A 104 -4.26 -0.89 0.87
CA ARG A 104 -3.63 -1.45 -0.33
C ARG A 104 -4.36 -0.93 -1.56
N VAL A 105 -3.63 -0.33 -2.49
CA VAL A 105 -4.17 0.20 -3.74
C VAL A 105 -3.53 -0.54 -4.89
N THR A 106 -4.35 -1.18 -5.73
CA THR A 106 -3.93 -1.65 -7.05
C THR A 106 -4.37 -0.62 -8.10
N GLY A 107 -3.44 -0.23 -8.97
CA GLY A 107 -3.68 0.82 -9.94
C GLY A 107 -2.62 0.85 -11.03
N ARG A 108 -2.62 1.92 -11.83
CA ARG A 108 -1.64 2.14 -12.90
C ARG A 108 -0.76 3.33 -12.57
N LEU A 109 0.54 3.20 -12.85
CA LEU A 109 1.44 4.34 -12.77
C LEU A 109 1.09 5.36 -13.85
N GLN A 110 1.13 6.64 -13.46
CA GLN A 110 1.06 7.77 -14.36
C GLN A 110 2.12 8.78 -13.94
N ARG A 111 3.06 9.06 -14.83
CA ARG A 111 4.10 10.07 -14.61
C ARG A 111 3.68 11.40 -15.22
N ALA A 112 3.70 12.47 -14.42
CA ALA A 112 3.40 13.82 -14.89
C ALA A 112 4.25 14.84 -14.13
N HIS A 113 4.91 15.77 -14.84
CA HIS A 113 5.65 16.89 -14.24
C HIS A 113 6.60 16.49 -13.10
N SER A 114 7.37 15.41 -13.30
CA SER A 114 8.31 14.84 -12.31
C SER A 114 7.67 14.21 -11.06
N VAL A 115 6.35 14.02 -11.05
CA VAL A 115 5.63 13.31 -9.99
C VAL A 115 5.03 12.02 -10.54
N THR A 116 5.24 10.91 -9.84
CA THR A 116 4.63 9.62 -10.14
C THR A 116 3.36 9.44 -9.31
N HIS A 117 2.24 9.21 -10.00
CA HIS A 117 0.94 8.93 -9.39
C HIS A 117 0.53 7.47 -9.63
N VAL A 118 -0.24 6.90 -8.71
CA VAL A 118 -0.98 5.65 -8.91
C VAL A 118 -2.45 5.98 -9.15
N ILE A 119 -2.94 5.70 -10.35
CA ILE A 119 -4.36 5.83 -10.69
C ILE A 119 -5.08 4.58 -10.16
N ALA A 120 -5.90 4.77 -9.12
CA ALA A 120 -6.52 3.66 -8.41
C ALA A 120 -7.53 2.91 -9.29
N GLU A 121 -7.45 1.58 -9.30
CA GLU A 121 -8.43 0.68 -9.90
C GLU A 121 -9.17 -0.16 -8.83
N ARG A 122 -8.46 -0.56 -7.77
CA ARG A 122 -8.96 -1.32 -6.63
C ARG A 122 -8.34 -0.78 -5.34
N ILE A 123 -9.18 -0.62 -4.32
CA ILE A 123 -8.75 -0.11 -3.01
C ILE A 123 -9.25 -1.09 -1.95
N GLU A 124 -8.34 -1.52 -1.09
CA GLU A 124 -8.61 -2.43 0.01
C GLU A 124 -8.23 -1.74 1.32
N ASP A 125 -9.17 -1.74 2.26
CA ASP A 125 -8.90 -1.35 3.63
C ASP A 125 -8.26 -2.52 4.36
N ILE A 126 -6.97 -2.38 4.69
CA ILE A 126 -6.18 -3.37 5.42
C ILE A 126 -5.84 -2.86 6.82
N SER A 127 -6.64 -1.92 7.36
CA SER A 127 -6.40 -1.31 8.68
C SER A 127 -6.42 -2.30 9.84
N SER A 128 -7.07 -3.46 9.70
CA SER A 128 -7.03 -4.52 10.71
C SER A 128 -5.62 -5.09 10.92
N MET A 129 -4.73 -4.92 9.95
CA MET A 129 -3.33 -5.34 10.10
C MET A 129 -2.54 -4.45 11.07
N LEU A 130 -3.01 -3.23 11.33
CA LEU A 130 -2.44 -2.38 12.36
C LEU A 130 -2.72 -2.94 13.76
N ASP A 131 -3.84 -3.64 13.95
CA ASP A 131 -4.20 -4.22 15.24
C ASP A 131 -3.23 -5.37 15.60
N LEU A 132 -2.63 -6.03 14.61
CA LEU A 132 -1.57 -7.04 14.83
C LEU A 132 -0.29 -6.46 15.43
N LEU A 133 -0.03 -5.17 15.21
CA LEU A 133 1.14 -4.49 15.78
C LEU A 133 0.92 -4.07 17.23
N LEU A 134 -0.35 -3.92 17.63
CA LEU A 134 -0.76 -3.60 18.99
C LEU A 134 -0.95 -4.85 19.85
N ALA A 135 -1.03 -6.03 19.22
CA ALA A 135 -1.09 -7.28 19.93
C ALA A 135 0.21 -7.49 20.73
N PRO A 136 0.14 -7.86 22.02
CA PRO A 136 1.33 -8.23 22.75
C PRO A 136 2.02 -9.39 22.02
N PRO A 137 3.36 -9.37 21.87
CA PRO A 137 4.07 -10.49 21.28
C PRO A 137 3.75 -11.76 22.07
N PRO A 138 3.66 -12.93 21.41
CA PRO A 138 3.13 -14.18 21.99
C PRO A 138 3.90 -14.77 23.20
N ASP A 139 4.83 -14.02 23.81
CA ASP A 139 5.62 -14.45 24.98
C ASP A 139 5.81 -13.37 26.07
N PHE A 140 5.09 -12.23 26.01
CA PHE A 140 5.16 -11.22 27.07
C PHE A 140 4.23 -11.55 28.26
N ALA A 141 4.33 -12.77 28.79
CA ALA A 141 3.78 -13.07 30.11
C ALA A 141 4.74 -12.46 31.15
N PRO A 142 4.28 -11.56 32.05
CA PRO A 142 5.10 -11.16 33.17
C PRO A 142 5.39 -12.42 33.98
N ARG A 143 6.69 -12.75 34.12
CA ARG A 143 7.12 -13.76 35.09
C ARG A 143 6.76 -13.20 36.46
N VAL A 144 5.58 -13.54 36.96
CA VAL A 144 5.22 -13.31 38.36
C VAL A 144 6.27 -14.04 39.17
N GLY A 145 7.14 -13.28 39.83
CA GLY A 145 8.16 -13.83 40.71
C GLY A 145 7.49 -14.66 41.80
N LEU A 146 7.83 -15.94 41.85
CA LEU A 146 7.66 -16.76 43.03
C LEU A 146 8.93 -16.57 43.87
N GLU A 147 8.86 -15.69 44.88
CA GLU A 147 9.69 -15.76 46.08
C GLU A 147 8.77 -15.64 47.31
#